data_AF-A0A7C5QGR4-F1
#
_entry.id   AF-A0A7C5QGR4-F1
#
_cell.length_a   1.000
_cell.length_b   1.000
_cell.length_c   1.000
_cell.angle_alpha   90.00
_cell.angle_beta   90.00
_cell.angle_gamma   90.00
#
_symmetry.space_group_name_H-M   'P 1'
#
loop_
_entity.id
_entity.type
_entity.pdbx_description
1 polymer ?
#
loop_
_entity_poly.entity_id
_entity_poly.type
_entity_poly.pdbx_seq_one_letter_code
_entity_poly.pdbx_strand_id
1 'polypeptide(L)'
;MKDPRVEKLANLLVDYSVKLKPRDIVAINGEAIAAPLIREVYRAALRRGAFVICDIALDSVAEIFYAEANKEQLQWLSPFALYKVRKIDASIGIWADENT
;
A
#
# COMPACT_ATOMS: atom_id res chain seq x y z
N MET A 1 4.67 23.06 -1.25
CA MET A 1 5.74 22.72 -2.22
C MET A 1 6.01 21.23 -2.12
N LYS A 2 6.12 20.53 -3.26
CA LYS A 2 6.32 19.09 -3.30
C LYS A 2 7.78 18.76 -2.95
N ASP A 3 8.04 17.86 -1.99
CA ASP A 3 9.42 17.47 -1.65
C ASP A 3 10.01 16.60 -2.78
N PRO A 4 11.07 17.06 -3.48
CA PRO A 4 11.66 16.33 -4.59
C PRO A 4 12.27 14.98 -4.19
N ARG A 5 12.59 14.77 -2.90
CA ARG A 5 13.12 13.50 -2.40
C ARG A 5 12.03 12.43 -2.38
N VAL A 6 10.81 12.80 -2.01
CA VAL A 6 9.65 11.90 -1.98
C VAL A 6 9.28 11.47 -3.39
N GLU A 7 9.27 12.40 -4.35
CA GLU A 7 9.03 12.06 -5.76
C GLU A 7 10.13 11.16 -6.34
N LYS A 8 11.41 11.41 -6.04
CA LYS A 8 12.51 10.54 -6.47
C LYS A 8 12.38 9.13 -5.90
N LEU A 9 12.05 9.01 -4.61
CA LEU A 9 11.83 7.71 -3.98
C LEU A 9 10.65 6.97 -4.62
N ALA A 10 9.53 7.66 -4.88
CA ALA A 10 8.39 7.06 -5.55
C ALA A 10 8.73 6.51 -6.94
N ASN A 11 9.49 7.27 -7.75
CA ASN A 11 9.96 6.80 -9.05
C ASN A 11 10.91 5.60 -8.91
N LEU A 12 11.82 5.59 -7.92
CA LEU A 12 12.70 4.46 -7.67
C LEU A 12 11.93 3.19 -7.27
N LEU A 13 10.90 3.31 -6.44
CA LEU A 13 10.05 2.17 -6.07
C LEU A 13 9.37 1.58 -7.31
N VAL A 14 8.73 2.44 -8.11
CA VAL A 14 7.95 2.04 -9.30
C VAL A 14 8.83 1.51 -10.44
N ASP A 15 9.91 2.21 -10.78
CA ASP A 15 10.71 1.91 -11.98
C ASP A 15 11.80 0.87 -11.71
N TYR A 16 12.42 0.89 -10.52
CA TYR A 16 13.56 0.02 -10.21
C TYR A 16 13.17 -1.19 -9.35
N SER A 17 12.40 -0.95 -8.28
CA SER A 17 12.14 -2.00 -7.27
C SER A 17 11.11 -3.00 -7.77
N VAL A 18 9.93 -2.52 -8.21
CA VAL A 18 8.88 -3.39 -8.74
C VAL A 18 8.84 -3.45 -10.27
N LYS A 19 9.59 -2.58 -10.96
CA LYS A 19 9.73 -2.53 -12.44
C LYS A 19 8.38 -2.59 -13.14
N LEU A 20 7.46 -1.72 -12.71
CA LEU A 20 6.07 -1.74 -13.17
C LEU A 20 5.95 -1.58 -14.68
N LYS A 21 5.07 -2.40 -15.27
CA LYS A 21 4.72 -2.36 -16.68
C LYS A 21 3.29 -1.82 -16.86
N PRO A 22 2.96 -1.33 -18.07
CA PRO A 22 1.58 -1.00 -18.39
C PRO A 22 0.66 -2.19 -18.14
N ARG A 23 -0.47 -1.93 -17.48
CA ARG A 23 -1.52 -2.89 -17.10
C ARG A 23 -1.20 -3.82 -15.94
N ASP A 24 -0.01 -3.73 -15.33
CA ASP A 24 0.25 -4.43 -14.07
C ASP A 24 -0.71 -3.93 -12.98
N ILE A 25 -1.20 -4.84 -12.14
CA ILE A 25 -2.01 -4.53 -10.97
C ILE A 25 -1.06 -4.36 -9.77
N VAL A 26 -0.93 -3.14 -9.26
CA VAL A 26 -0.10 -2.84 -8.09
C VAL A 26 -0.96 -2.52 -6.87
N ALA A 27 -0.68 -3.19 -5.75
CA ALA A 27 -1.23 -2.82 -4.45
C ALA A 27 -0.24 -1.92 -3.69
N ILE A 28 -0.71 -0.76 -3.25
CA ILE A 28 0.00 0.12 -2.33
C ILE A 28 -0.65 -0.05 -0.96
N ASN A 29 0.15 -0.41 0.04
CA ASN A 29 -0.30 -0.56 1.42
C ASN A 29 0.52 0.37 2.31
N GLY A 30 -0.11 1.05 3.26
CA GLY A 30 0.61 1.82 4.27
C GLY A 30 -0.30 2.58 5.22
N GLU A 31 0.29 3.24 6.20
CA GLU A 31 -0.43 4.01 7.21
C GLU A 31 -0.74 5.44 6.71
N ALA A 32 -1.79 6.04 7.26
CA ALA A 32 -2.20 7.40 6.90
C ALA A 32 -1.08 8.45 7.08
N ILE A 33 -0.17 8.24 8.04
CA ILE A 33 0.99 9.11 8.27
C ILE A 33 1.98 9.11 7.08
N ALA A 34 2.04 8.02 6.31
CA ALA A 34 2.85 7.91 5.11
C ALA A 34 2.23 8.59 3.86
N ALA A 35 1.14 9.35 4.03
CA ALA A 35 0.41 9.98 2.93
C ALA A 35 1.27 10.72 1.91
N PRO A 36 2.35 11.47 2.26
CA PRO A 36 3.19 12.13 1.28
C PRO A 36 3.82 11.16 0.27
N LEU A 37 4.36 10.02 0.74
CA LEU A 37 4.98 9.02 -0.15
C LEU A 37 3.93 8.21 -0.90
N ILE A 38 2.85 7.81 -0.24
CA ILE A 38 1.73 7.06 -0.87
C ILE A 38 1.21 7.81 -2.10
N ARG A 39 0.95 9.12 -1.96
CA ARG A 39 0.46 9.96 -3.07
C ARG A 39 1.42 9.98 -4.26
N GLU A 40 2.73 10.01 -4.00
CA GLU A 40 3.72 10.05 -5.06
C GLU A 40 3.94 8.69 -5.72
N VAL A 41 3.89 7.59 -4.96
CA VAL A 41 3.90 6.24 -5.53
C VAL A 41 2.66 6.02 -6.39
N TYR A 42 1.49 6.42 -5.91
CA TYR A 42 0.23 6.33 -6.65
C TYR A 42 0.31 7.09 -7.99
N ARG A 43 0.80 8.34 -7.95
CA ARG A 43 1.00 9.16 -9.15
C ARG A 43 2.02 8.54 -10.10
N ALA A 44 3.14 8.04 -9.57
CA ALA A 44 4.18 7.43 -10.37
C ALA A 44 3.65 6.18 -11.07
N ALA A 45 2.97 5.28 -10.35
CA ALA A 45 2.40 4.04 -10.90
C ALA A 45 1.37 4.30 -12.01
N LEU A 46 0.45 5.26 -11.81
CA LEU A 46 -0.51 5.65 -12.85
C LEU A 46 0.18 6.15 -14.13
N ARG A 47 1.26 6.92 -14.00
CA ARG A 47 2.03 7.41 -15.15
C ARG A 47 2.69 6.27 -15.96
N ARG A 48 2.87 5.08 -15.38
CA ARG A 48 3.39 3.88 -16.07
C ARG A 48 2.26 3.03 -16.66
N GLY A 49 1.00 3.45 -16.51
CA GLY A 49 -0.17 2.75 -17.02
C GLY A 49 -0.57 1.53 -16.18
N ALA A 50 -0.12 1.44 -14.93
CA ALA A 50 -0.53 0.39 -14.00
C ALA A 50 -1.95 0.62 -13.46
N PHE A 51 -2.62 -0.47 -13.06
CA PHE A 51 -3.86 -0.43 -12.29
C PHE A 51 -3.54 -0.41 -10.80
N VAL A 52 -3.95 0.64 -10.10
CA VAL A 52 -3.50 0.89 -8.73
C VAL A 52 -4.63 0.57 -7.74
N ILE A 53 -4.32 -0.28 -6.77
CA ILE A 53 -5.12 -0.54 -5.57
C ILE A 53 -4.40 0.15 -4.41
N CYS A 54 -5.11 0.89 -3.56
CA CYS A 54 -4.52 1.62 -2.46
C CYS A 54 -5.28 1.31 -1.17
N ASP A 55 -4.61 0.66 -0.22
CA ASP A 55 -5.14 0.29 1.08
C ASP A 55 -4.40 1.10 2.15
N ILE A 56 -5.11 2.05 2.76
CA ILE A 56 -4.56 2.94 3.80
C ILE A 56 -5.12 2.50 5.14
N ALA A 57 -4.24 2.14 6.08
CA ALA A 57 -4.60 1.82 7.44
C ALA A 57 -4.62 3.10 8.31
N LEU A 58 -5.59 3.16 9.22
CA LEU A 58 -5.56 4.09 10.33
C LEU A 58 -4.82 3.45 11.50
N ASP A 59 -4.19 4.29 12.31
CA ASP A 59 -3.54 3.84 13.54
C ASP A 59 -4.54 3.14 14.48
N SER A 60 -4.02 2.24 15.30
CA SER A 60 -4.76 1.44 16.30
C SER A 60 -5.86 0.51 15.76
N VAL A 61 -6.20 0.51 14.46
CA VAL A 61 -7.25 -0.39 13.92
C VAL A 61 -6.88 -1.87 14.11
N ALA A 62 -5.60 -2.21 13.92
CA ALA A 62 -5.12 -3.57 14.17
C ALA A 62 -5.22 -3.94 15.65
N GLU A 63 -4.89 -3.00 16.55
CA GLU A 63 -5.00 -3.20 18.00
C GLU A 63 -6.44 -3.47 18.42
N ILE A 64 -7.39 -2.66 17.96
CA ILE A 64 -8.83 -2.86 18.19
C ILE A 64 -9.27 -4.24 17.71
N PHE A 65 -8.86 -4.64 16.50
CA PHE A 65 -9.21 -5.96 15.96
C PHE A 65 -8.71 -7.08 16.87
N TYR A 66 -7.45 -7.05 17.32
CA TYR A 66 -6.92 -8.11 18.20
C TYR A 66 -7.48 -8.05 19.62
N ALA A 67 -7.88 -6.89 20.11
CA ALA A 67 -8.48 -6.72 21.43
C ALA A 67 -9.95 -7.20 21.47
N GLU A 68 -10.70 -7.01 20.39
CA GLU A 68 -12.16 -7.24 20.37
C GLU A 68 -12.60 -8.50 19.60
N ALA A 69 -11.78 -9.01 18.66
CA ALA A 69 -12.18 -10.13 17.82
C ALA A 69 -12.31 -11.45 18.60
N ASN A 70 -13.38 -12.19 18.31
CA ASN A 70 -13.55 -13.54 18.81
C ASN A 70 -12.75 -14.57 17.97
N LYS A 71 -12.70 -15.82 18.46
CA LYS A 71 -11.94 -16.90 17.82
C LYS A 71 -12.34 -17.16 16.35
N GLU A 72 -13.63 -17.06 16.02
CA GLU A 72 -14.11 -17.28 14.65
C GLU A 72 -13.67 -16.15 13.73
N GLN A 73 -13.73 -14.90 14.19
CA GLN A 73 -13.29 -13.72 13.45
C GLN A 73 -11.77 -13.73 13.22
N LEU A 74 -10.97 -14.16 14.22
CA LEU A 74 -9.52 -14.31 14.07
C LEU A 74 -9.12 -15.40 13.06
N GLN A 75 -9.98 -16.40 12.85
CA GLN A 75 -9.76 -17.49 11.89
C GLN A 75 -10.37 -17.18 10.52
N TRP A 76 -11.17 -16.12 10.40
CA TRP A 76 -11.83 -15.76 9.17
C TRP A 76 -10.85 -15.09 8.21
N LEU A 77 -10.73 -15.67 7.00
CA LEU A 77 -9.90 -15.12 5.94
C LEU A 77 -10.79 -14.47 4.88
N SER A 78 -10.60 -13.17 4.68
CA SER A 78 -11.37 -12.41 3.68
C SER A 78 -11.17 -12.99 2.27
N PRO A 79 -12.25 -13.39 1.57
CA PRO A 79 -12.16 -13.90 0.21
C PRO A 79 -11.65 -12.82 -0.76
N PHE A 80 -11.92 -11.54 -0.47
CA PHE A 80 -11.42 -10.41 -1.26
C PHE A 80 -9.92 -10.21 -1.08
N ALA A 81 -9.41 -10.36 0.15
CA ALA A 81 -7.98 -10.28 0.41
C ALA A 81 -7.22 -11.41 -0.32
N LEU A 82 -7.75 -12.64 -0.27
CA LEU A 82 -7.23 -13.77 -1.03
C LEU A 82 -7.25 -13.52 -2.54
N TYR A 83 -8.36 -13.01 -3.07
CA TYR A 83 -8.46 -12.68 -4.48
C TYR A 83 -7.43 -11.61 -4.89
N LYS A 84 -7.30 -10.54 -4.09
CA LYS A 84 -6.33 -9.47 -4.32
C LYS A 84 -4.91 -10.02 -4.40
N VAL A 85 -4.46 -10.75 -3.38
CA VAL A 85 -3.10 -11.31 -3.34
C VAL A 85 -2.81 -12.25 -4.53
N ARG A 86 -3.82 -12.99 -5.00
CA ARG A 86 -3.68 -13.87 -6.18
C ARG A 86 -3.66 -13.14 -7.52
N LYS A 87 -4.03 -11.86 -7.56
CA LYS A 87 -4.23 -11.10 -8.81
C LYS A 87 -3.27 -9.93 -8.98
N ILE A 88 -2.67 -9.42 -7.92
CA ILE A 88 -1.68 -8.35 -8.03
C ILE A 88 -0.40 -8.87 -8.69
N ASP A 89 0.22 -8.03 -9.50
CA ASP A 89 1.52 -8.26 -10.13
C ASP A 89 2.65 -7.67 -9.26
N ALA A 90 2.34 -6.66 -8.45
CA ALA A 90 3.29 -6.01 -7.55
C ALA A 90 2.63 -5.53 -6.25
N SER A 91 3.43 -5.45 -5.18
CA SER A 91 3.03 -4.86 -3.90
C SER A 91 4.09 -3.88 -3.41
N ILE A 92 3.67 -2.70 -2.97
CA ILE A 92 4.52 -1.70 -2.33
C ILE A 92 3.95 -1.45 -0.93
N GLY A 93 4.67 -1.90 0.09
CA GLY A 93 4.39 -1.59 1.48
C GLY A 93 5.20 -0.38 1.94
N ILE A 94 4.53 0.61 2.52
CA ILE A 94 5.16 1.76 3.15
C ILE A 94 4.78 1.69 4.63
N TRP A 95 5.77 1.39 5.48
CA TRP A 95 5.59 1.34 6.93
C TRP A 95 6.14 2.62 7.52
N ALA A 96 5.31 3.33 8.27
CA ALA A 96 5.69 4.57 8.92
C ALA A 96 5.03 4.68 10.29
N ASP A 97 5.85 5.04 11.27
CA ASP A 97 5.43 5.29 12.65
C ASP A 97 5.76 6.72 13.05
N GLU A 98 4.98 7.24 13.98
CA GLU A 98 5.28 8.48 14.70
C GLU A 98 6.20 8.14 15.88
N ASN A 99 7.42 8.67 15.88
CA ASN A 99 8.32 8.52 17.02
C ASN A 99 7.89 9.52 18.10
N THR A 100 7.12 9.03 19.08
CA THR A 100 6.60 9.81 20.20
C THR A 100 7.52 9.70 21.41
#